data_AF-B9ADM8-F1
#
_entry.id   AF-B9ADM8-F1
#
_cell.length_a   1.000
_cell.length_b   1.000
_cell.length_c   1.000
_cell.angle_alpha   90.00
_cell.angle_beta   90.00
_cell.angle_gamma   90.00
#
_symmetry.space_group_name_H-M   'P 1'
#
loop_
_entity.id
_entity.type
_entity.pdbx_description
1 polymer ?
#
loop_
_entity_poly.entity_id
_entity_poly.type
_entity_poly.pdbx_seq_one_letter_code
_entity_poly.pdbx_strand_id
1 'polypeptide(L)'
;MGFLGLTTPIAEVLHSLEVIKVPKIVIEIALLMYNTIFIFLNEIDIMKKAQETRLGYNGYKTSFKSVAMLGSNIFLRSMDKAESLQHSLDSRGYDGEIPMYKPQNRSDD
;
A
#
# COMPACT_ATOMS: atom_id res chain seq x y z
N MET A 1 11.12 -20.70 6.72
CA MET A 1 10.75 -19.53 5.89
C MET A 1 9.41 -18.87 6.27
N GLY A 2 8.58 -19.43 7.16
CA GLY A 2 7.30 -18.81 7.59
C GLY A 2 7.32 -18.06 8.92
N PHE A 3 8.41 -18.14 9.70
CA PHE A 3 8.45 -17.57 11.07
C PHE A 3 8.55 -16.04 11.05
N LEU A 4 9.46 -15.48 10.25
CA LEU A 4 9.69 -14.02 10.17
C LEU A 4 8.45 -13.23 9.71
N GLY A 5 7.67 -13.78 8.78
CA GLY A 5 6.44 -13.13 8.31
C GLY A 5 5.28 -13.16 9.31
N LEU A 6 5.35 -14.02 10.35
CA LEU A 6 4.32 -14.17 11.37
C LEU A 6 4.65 -13.37 12.65
N THR A 7 5.94 -13.20 12.94
CA THR A 7 6.40 -12.56 14.19
C THR A 7 6.95 -11.15 14.01
N THR A 8 7.34 -10.75 12.80
CA THR A 8 7.93 -9.44 12.52
C THR A 8 7.03 -8.65 11.57
N PRO A 9 6.42 -7.52 12.00
CA PRO A 9 5.71 -6.63 11.10
C PRO A 9 6.59 -6.25 9.91
N ILE A 10 6.05 -6.24 8.68
CA ILE A 10 6.84 -5.89 7.48
C ILE A 10 7.51 -4.51 7.62
N ALA A 11 6.95 -3.62 8.45
CA ALA A 11 7.51 -2.32 8.76
C ALA A 11 8.91 -2.45 9.41
N GLU A 12 9.11 -3.42 10.30
CA GLU A 12 10.41 -3.70 10.94
C GLU A 12 11.40 -4.34 9.95
N VAL A 13 10.90 -5.17 9.02
CA VAL A 13 11.71 -5.73 7.94
C VAL A 13 12.18 -4.62 6.99
N LEU A 14 11.28 -3.73 6.56
CA LEU A 14 11.59 -2.58 5.72
C LEU A 14 12.53 -1.59 6.41
N HIS A 15 12.39 -1.42 7.72
CA HIS A 15 13.31 -0.62 8.52
C HIS A 15 14.72 -1.25 8.59
N SER A 16 14.80 -2.57 8.63
CA SER A 16 16.10 -3.27 8.59
C SER A 16 16.87 -3.03 7.28
N LEU A 17 16.20 -2.62 6.19
CA LEU A 17 16.85 -2.20 4.95
C LEU A 17 17.60 -0.85 5.08
N GLU A 18 17.32 -0.03 6.11
CA GLU A 18 18.11 1.17 6.42
C GLU A 18 19.58 0.81 6.68
N VAL A 19 19.83 -0.35 7.30
CA VAL A 19 21.18 -0.87 7.57
C VAL A 19 21.96 -1.16 6.28
N ILE A 20 21.26 -1.35 5.15
CA ILE A 20 21.83 -1.61 3.82
C ILE A 20 22.00 -0.30 3.02
N LYS A 21 21.93 0.88 3.66
CA LYS A 21 22.03 2.21 3.04
C LYS A 21 20.94 2.53 1.99
N VAL A 22 19.77 1.91 2.11
CA VAL A 22 18.61 2.32 1.30
C VAL A 22 18.16 3.72 1.76
N PRO A 23 17.93 4.69 0.84
CA PRO A 23 17.44 6.02 1.21
C PRO A 23 16.09 5.93 1.94
N LYS A 24 15.92 6.72 3.02
CA LYS A 24 14.70 6.72 3.85
C LYS A 24 13.41 6.92 3.04
N ILE A 25 13.45 7.78 2.02
CA ILE A 25 12.34 8.01 1.09
C ILE A 25 11.82 6.71 0.46
N VAL A 26 12.69 5.77 0.11
CA VAL A 26 12.28 4.49 -0.49
C VAL A 26 11.57 3.61 0.53
N ILE A 27 12.03 3.63 1.79
CA ILE A 27 11.41 2.88 2.90
C ILE A 27 10.02 3.43 3.21
N GLU A 28 9.86 4.76 3.21
CA GLU A 28 8.57 5.44 3.39
C GLU A 28 7.57 5.09 2.28
N ILE A 29 8.01 5.19 1.02
CA ILE A 29 7.18 4.79 -0.12
C ILE A 29 6.78 3.32 0.00
N ALA A 30 7.71 2.42 0.36
CA ALA A 30 7.43 1.01 0.57
C ALA A 30 6.40 0.75 1.68
N LEU A 31 6.49 1.49 2.80
CA LEU A 31 5.55 1.38 3.91
C LEU A 31 4.14 1.84 3.50
N LEU A 32 4.03 2.97 2.80
CA LEU A 32 2.77 3.50 2.28
C LEU A 32 2.15 2.57 1.22
N MET A 33 2.97 2.02 0.32
CA MET A 33 2.53 1.01 -0.65
C MET A 33 1.98 -0.22 0.06
N TYR A 34 2.70 -0.77 1.04
CA TYR A 34 2.26 -1.95 1.78
C TYR A 34 0.91 -1.73 2.48
N ASN A 35 0.72 -0.58 3.13
CA ASN A 35 -0.56 -0.26 3.75
C ASN A 35 -1.70 -0.22 2.71
N THR A 36 -1.41 0.36 1.54
CA THR A 36 -2.41 0.55 0.47
C THR A 36 -2.76 -0.75 -0.26
N ILE A 37 -1.87 -1.75 -0.30
CA ILE A 37 -2.14 -3.05 -0.93
C ILE A 37 -3.40 -3.70 -0.36
N PHE A 38 -3.57 -3.75 0.96
CA PHE A 38 -4.74 -4.38 1.57
C PHE A 38 -6.04 -3.62 1.27
N ILE A 39 -5.96 -2.29 1.18
CA ILE A 39 -7.09 -1.44 0.82
C ILE A 39 -7.54 -1.78 -0.60
N PHE A 40 -6.61 -1.85 -1.56
CA PHE A 40 -6.94 -2.22 -2.94
C PHE A 40 -7.41 -3.66 -3.07
N LEU A 41 -6.84 -4.62 -2.33
CA LEU A 41 -7.30 -6.01 -2.36
C LEU A 41 -8.76 -6.14 -1.91
N ASN A 42 -9.15 -5.43 -0.86
CA ASN A 42 -10.54 -5.40 -0.40
C ASN A 42 -11.47 -4.77 -1.44
N GLU A 43 -11.04 -3.67 -2.06
CA GLU A 43 -11.78 -3.01 -3.14
C GLU A 43 -11.98 -3.93 -4.35
N ILE A 44 -10.94 -4.65 -4.76
CA ILE A 44 -11.00 -5.65 -5.84
C ILE A 44 -12.03 -6.73 -5.52
N ASP A 45 -12.04 -7.26 -4.29
CA ASP A 45 -12.97 -8.30 -3.87
C ASP A 45 -14.43 -7.82 -3.92
N ILE A 46 -14.69 -6.59 -3.44
CA ILE A 46 -16.01 -5.96 -3.48
C ILE A 46 -16.47 -5.77 -4.94
N MET A 47 -15.61 -5.23 -5.81
CA MET A 47 -15.95 -5.00 -7.21
C MET A 47 -16.18 -6.29 -7.98
N LYS A 48 -15.36 -7.32 -7.74
CA LYS A 48 -15.51 -8.63 -8.35
C LYS A 48 -16.86 -9.25 -7.98
N LYS A 49 -17.24 -9.25 -6.70
CA LYS A 49 -18.56 -9.73 -6.23
C LYS A 49 -19.73 -8.96 -6.85
N ALA A 50 -19.60 -7.64 -7.00
CA ALA A 50 -20.60 -6.82 -7.67
C ALA A 50 -20.72 -7.15 -9.18
N GLN A 51 -19.61 -7.42 -9.86
CA GLN A 51 -19.59 -7.87 -11.25
C GLN A 51 -20.18 -9.27 -11.42
N GLU A 52 -19.89 -10.19 -10.49
CA GLU A 52 -20.47 -11.55 -10.47
C GLU A 52 -21.99 -11.52 -10.35
N THR A 53 -22.54 -10.67 -9.47
CA THR A 53 -23.99 -10.50 -9.30
C THR A 53 -24.67 -9.97 -10.58
N ARG A 54 -23.93 -9.21 -11.39
CA ARG A 54 -24.39 -8.67 -12.69
C ARG A 54 -24.15 -9.63 -13.87
N LEU A 55 -23.79 -10.89 -13.62
CA LEU A 55 -23.42 -11.88 -14.64
C LEU A 55 -22.24 -11.41 -15.52
N GLY A 56 -21.38 -10.54 -14.98
CA GLY A 56 -20.26 -9.92 -15.70
C GLY A 56 -19.19 -10.90 -16.18
N TYR A 57 -19.19 -12.14 -15.67
CA TYR A 57 -18.24 -13.20 -16.02
C TYR A 57 -18.87 -14.38 -16.81
N ASN A 58 -20.10 -14.23 -17.30
CA ASN A 58 -20.85 -15.33 -17.93
C ASN A 58 -20.38 -15.68 -19.36
N GLY A 59 -19.39 -14.99 -19.91
CA GLY A 59 -18.84 -15.27 -21.24
C GLY A 59 -17.50 -14.61 -21.48
N TYR A 60 -16.71 -15.13 -22.44
CA TYR A 60 -15.35 -14.64 -22.68
C TYR A 60 -15.26 -13.12 -22.94
N LYS A 61 -16.20 -12.57 -23.73
CA LYS A 61 -16.26 -11.12 -24.01
C LYS A 61 -16.64 -10.28 -22.78
N THR A 62 -17.60 -10.74 -21.99
CA THR A 62 -18.05 -10.03 -20.79
C THR A 62 -17.02 -10.12 -19.67
N SER A 63 -16.37 -11.28 -19.50
CA SER A 63 -15.27 -11.47 -18.55
C SER A 63 -14.11 -10.52 -18.84
N PHE A 64 -13.68 -10.42 -20.11
CA PHE A 64 -12.63 -9.47 -20.48
C PHE A 64 -13.02 -8.02 -20.19
N LYS A 65 -14.26 -7.63 -20.52
CA LYS A 65 -14.79 -6.29 -20.21
C LYS A 65 -14.82 -6.02 -18.69
N SER A 66 -15.23 -7.00 -17.89
CA SER A 66 -15.29 -6.89 -16.42
C SER A 66 -13.90 -6.73 -15.81
N VAL A 67 -12.92 -7.52 -16.27
CA VAL A 67 -11.51 -7.40 -15.84
C VAL A 67 -10.92 -6.06 -16.26
N ALA A 68 -11.14 -5.62 -17.51
CA ALA A 68 -10.67 -4.32 -17.99
C ALA A 68 -11.26 -3.16 -17.18
N MET A 69 -12.56 -3.24 -16.85
CA MET A 69 -13.23 -2.23 -16.02
C MET A 69 -12.65 -2.21 -14.60
N LEU A 70 -12.43 -3.38 -13.99
CA LEU A 70 -11.82 -3.50 -12.67
C LEU A 70 -10.39 -2.91 -12.68
N GLY A 71 -9.56 -3.29 -13.65
CA GLY A 71 -8.21 -2.76 -13.80
C GLY A 71 -8.18 -1.25 -14.00
N SER A 72 -9.05 -0.71 -14.85
CA SER A 72 -9.16 0.74 -15.06
C SER A 72 -9.57 1.49 -13.79
N ASN A 73 -10.47 0.91 -12.97
CA ASN A 73 -10.91 1.54 -11.74
C ASN A 73 -9.79 1.59 -10.70
N ILE A 74 -9.09 0.47 -10.50
CA ILE A 74 -7.95 0.40 -9.58
C ILE A 74 -6.85 1.36 -10.01
N PHE A 75 -6.58 1.47 -11.32
CA PHE A 75 -5.59 2.41 -11.84
C PHE A 75 -5.96 3.87 -11.51
N LEU A 76 -7.18 4.31 -11.82
CA LEU A 76 -7.63 5.67 -11.52
C LEU A 76 -7.59 5.96 -10.02
N ARG A 77 -8.11 5.04 -9.20
CA ARG A 77 -8.06 5.18 -7.73
C ARG A 77 -6.64 5.23 -7.19
N SER A 78 -5.70 4.52 -7.79
CA SER A 78 -4.29 4.57 -7.39
C SER A 78 -3.67 5.93 -7.66
N MET A 79 -4.05 6.60 -8.74
CA MET A 79 -3.60 7.95 -9.07
C MET A 79 -4.17 8.97 -8.07
N ASP A 80 -5.48 8.92 -7.83
CA ASP A 80 -6.14 9.80 -6.85
C ASP A 80 -5.55 9.61 -5.44
N LYS A 81 -5.26 8.35 -5.08
CA LYS A 81 -4.65 8.01 -3.79
C LYS A 81 -3.23 8.56 -3.68
N ALA A 82 -2.43 8.48 -4.74
CA ALA A 82 -1.07 9.03 -4.75
C ALA A 82 -1.07 10.55 -4.56
N GLU A 83 -1.97 11.27 -5.24
CA GLU A 83 -2.13 12.72 -5.09
C GLU A 83 -2.61 13.09 -3.67
N SER A 84 -3.61 12.38 -3.15
CA SER A 84 -4.09 12.58 -1.79
C SER A 84 -3.02 12.31 -0.73
N LEU A 85 -2.18 11.29 -0.93
CA LEU A 85 -1.05 10.98 -0.06
C LEU A 85 0.00 12.10 -0.10
N GLN A 86 0.35 12.59 -1.28
CA GLN A 86 1.28 13.71 -1.43
C GLN A 86 0.76 14.95 -0.70
N HIS A 87 -0.49 15.34 -0.95
CA HIS A 87 -1.12 16.48 -0.28
C HIS A 87 -1.19 16.34 1.24
N SER A 88 -1.41 15.11 1.73
CA SER A 88 -1.42 14.82 3.18
C SER A 88 -0.04 14.97 3.80
N LEU A 89 1.02 14.59 3.08
CA LEU A 89 2.40 14.77 3.51
C LEU A 89 2.76 16.27 3.51
N ASP A 90 2.47 16.98 2.42
CA ASP A 90 2.73 18.41 2.29
C ASP A 90 2.05 19.21 3.41
N SER A 91 0.79 18.88 3.73
CA SER A 91 0.02 19.53 4.80
C SER A 91 0.61 19.30 6.21
N ARG A 92 1.41 18.26 6.40
CA ARG A 92 2.08 17.95 7.67
C ARG A 92 3.47 18.59 7.78
N GLY A 93 3.86 19.42 6.81
CA GLY A 93 5.17 20.08 6.79
C GLY A 93 6.28 19.14 6.34
N TYR A 94 6.02 18.27 5.36
CA TYR A 94 7.00 17.34 4.83
C TYR A 94 8.17 18.08 4.18
N ASP A 95 9.35 18.01 4.80
CA ASP A 95 10.62 18.59 4.30
C ASP A 95 11.52 17.51 3.65
N GLY A 96 10.91 16.42 3.16
CA GLY A 96 11.61 15.29 2.55
C GLY A 96 11.96 14.12 3.48
N GLU A 97 11.58 14.19 4.76
CA GLU A 97 11.66 13.06 5.71
C GLU A 97 10.39 12.98 6.56
N ILE A 98 9.80 11.78 6.68
CA ILE A 98 8.73 11.52 7.67
C ILE A 98 9.44 11.30 9.01
N PRO A 99 9.24 12.16 10.03
CA PRO A 99 9.90 12.00 11.31
C PRO A 99 9.48 10.69 11.97
N MET A 100 10.43 9.75 12.02
CA MET A 100 10.30 8.48 12.71
C MET A 100 10.48 8.70 14.22
N TYR A 101 9.50 8.29 15.02
CA TYR A 101 9.66 8.18 16.46
C TYR A 101 10.60 7.00 16.77
N LYS A 102 11.85 7.29 17.13
CA LYS A 102 12.73 6.31 17.78
C LYS A 102 12.37 6.29 19.27
N PRO A 103 11.93 5.16 19.85
CA PRO A 103 11.78 5.08 21.29
C PRO A 103 13.15 5.34 21.92
N GLN A 104 13.22 6.38 22.76
CA GLN A 104 14.40 6.71 23.54
C GLN A 104 14.72 5.51 24.43
N ASN A 105 15.76 4.75 24.09
CA ASN A 105 16.34 3.82 25.05
C ASN A 105 16.86 4.69 26.19
N ARG A 106 16.15 4.65 27.33
CA ARG A 106 16.65 5.16 28.60
C ARG A 106 17.79 4.25 29.03
N SER A 107 18.97 4.51 28.49
CA SER A 107 20.25 4.05 29.03
C SER A 107 20.96 5.27 29.61
N ASP A 108 20.37 5.85 30.65
CA ASP A 108 21.03 6.81 31.51
C ASP A 108 20.75 6.36 32.96
N ASP A 109 21.83 5.79 33.53
CA ASP A 109 22.20 5.52 34.94
C ASP A 109 21.34 4.60 35.83
#